data_AF-A0A816XJZ5-F1
#
_entry.id   AF-A0A816XJZ5-F1
#
_cell.length_a   1.000
_cell.length_b   1.000
_cell.length_c   1.000
_cell.angle_alpha   90.00
_cell.angle_beta   90.00
_cell.angle_gamma   90.00
#
_symmetry.space_group_name_H-M   'P 1'
#
loop_
_entity.id
_entity.type
_entity.pdbx_description
1 polymer ?
#
loop_
_entity_poly.entity_id
_entity_poly.type
_entity_poly.pdbx_seq_one_letter_code
_entity_poly.pdbx_strand_id
1 'polypeptide(L)'
;MATNNANSYNQEEEEEEQQQDETLQNFDKMSNNLSWNIKDKSKVNEKLDEGEQENLSEKMRQLSTSTTTEKDPIMIMKEIRDQLEIIPNYLTKQDISFKKLMHQVLSSMTTATEKLNNNMDELRKIAIVLYKIMVIQTYQYLWETYFKSGTGQLMIPSEAKQKLSYSTTLSIWPKEIKTIVLSNEKDTTNENEICLKFTNGQLNALQHQLKQYQQELNIKANNFQGYTLSIQEMFLTYIEENLNSSLSKKIKHQVELIHYDYHIRALKLEYFRHTSNEYQSQLMKQICQSKYEQETSEQEYEFLKQQIAYYNLPSQSFECSAISHHPFIDSIQNLTVREALMKQFKEVAIQSRITLFNIYLKSAEDQRQEYKKKHEANAKKMDASQHTFNNNEKLSSTLVQLINERCNKISERIQCIYKHKRESFQLKSN
;
A
#
# COMPACT_ATOMS: atom_id res chain seq x y z
N MET A 1 -5.22 21.15 37.60
CA MET A 1 -4.62 21.89 36.46
C MET A 1 -3.61 21.01 35.71
N ALA A 2 -4.04 19.84 35.21
CA ALA A 2 -3.17 18.87 34.52
C ALA A 2 -3.78 18.35 33.20
N THR A 3 -4.92 18.91 32.78
CA THR A 3 -5.72 18.44 31.63
C THR A 3 -5.60 19.33 30.40
N ASN A 4 -4.99 20.52 30.49
CA ASN A 4 -4.86 21.45 29.36
C ASN A 4 -3.61 21.22 28.50
N ASN A 5 -2.63 20.43 28.94
CA ASN A 5 -1.44 20.16 28.13
C ASN A 5 -1.72 19.14 27.01
N ALA A 6 -2.57 18.13 27.25
CA ALA A 6 -2.83 17.06 26.27
C ALA A 6 -3.48 17.56 24.96
N ASN A 7 -4.32 18.61 25.01
CA ASN A 7 -4.96 19.17 23.81
C ASN A 7 -4.02 20.03 22.95
N SER A 8 -3.01 20.67 23.55
CA SER A 8 -1.98 21.40 22.80
C SER A 8 -1.00 20.44 22.10
N TYR A 9 -0.75 19.27 22.71
CA TYR A 9 0.10 18.23 22.13
C TYR A 9 -0.52 17.56 20.89
N ASN A 10 -1.85 17.37 20.86
CA ASN A 10 -2.54 16.79 19.69
C ASN A 10 -2.58 17.73 18.48
N GLN A 11 -2.57 19.07 18.67
CA GLN A 11 -2.53 20.03 17.57
C GLN A 11 -1.14 20.12 16.91
N GLU A 12 -0.06 20.10 17.70
CA GLU A 12 1.31 20.02 17.16
C GLU A 12 1.62 18.65 16.51
N GLU A 13 0.89 17.60 16.90
CA GLU A 13 0.93 16.25 16.33
C GLU A 13 0.35 16.22 14.91
N GLU A 14 -0.77 16.91 14.66
CA GLU A 14 -1.39 17.01 13.33
C GLU A 14 -0.58 17.88 12.35
N GLU A 15 0.05 18.96 12.81
CA GLU A 15 0.83 19.87 11.94
C GLU A 15 2.16 19.26 11.45
N GLU A 16 2.87 18.50 12.29
CA GLU A 16 4.09 17.77 11.88
C GLU A 16 3.78 16.64 10.89
N GLU A 17 2.66 15.94 11.10
CA GLU A 17 2.21 14.86 10.23
C GLU A 17 1.66 15.37 8.90
N GLN A 18 0.93 16.49 8.90
CA GLN A 18 0.52 17.18 7.68
C GLN A 18 1.73 17.65 6.88
N GLN A 19 2.77 18.21 7.51
CA GLN A 19 3.98 18.61 6.79
C GLN A 19 4.75 17.41 6.20
N GLN A 20 4.85 16.28 6.92
CA GLN A 20 5.54 15.08 6.41
C GLN A 20 4.76 14.40 5.27
N ASP A 21 3.44 14.33 5.35
CA ASP A 21 2.57 13.76 4.31
C ASP A 21 2.37 14.72 3.13
N GLU A 22 2.31 16.04 3.34
CA GLU A 22 2.32 17.04 2.25
C GLU A 22 3.64 17.00 1.49
N THR A 23 4.76 16.75 2.17
CA THR A 23 6.06 16.55 1.52
C THR A 23 6.02 15.31 0.63
N LEU A 24 5.55 14.16 1.14
CA LEU A 24 5.33 12.93 0.36
C LEU A 24 4.36 13.15 -0.82
N GLN A 25 3.24 13.83 -0.61
CA GLN A 25 2.24 14.11 -1.65
C GLN A 25 2.73 15.11 -2.70
N ASN A 26 3.51 16.12 -2.31
CA ASN A 26 4.11 17.07 -3.23
C ASN A 26 5.21 16.40 -4.08
N PHE A 27 5.96 15.45 -3.51
CA PHE A 27 6.91 14.63 -4.26
C PHE A 27 6.22 13.60 -5.17
N ASP A 28 5.11 12.97 -4.74
CA ASP A 28 4.31 12.11 -5.62
C ASP A 28 3.65 12.91 -6.76
N LYS A 29 3.26 14.17 -6.53
CA LYS A 29 2.85 15.09 -7.62
C LYS A 29 4.00 15.39 -8.57
N MET A 30 5.22 15.58 -8.06
CA MET A 30 6.43 15.79 -8.87
C MET A 30 6.80 14.53 -9.69
N SER A 31 6.63 13.34 -9.10
CA SER A 31 6.80 12.04 -9.76
C SER A 31 5.70 11.74 -10.78
N ASN A 32 4.46 12.18 -10.54
CA ASN A 32 3.34 12.05 -11.48
C ASN A 32 3.44 13.06 -12.63
N ASN A 33 4.09 14.21 -12.44
CA ASN A 33 4.41 15.15 -13.52
C ASN A 33 5.44 14.59 -14.53
N LEU A 34 6.16 13.51 -14.18
CA LEU A 34 6.98 12.73 -15.11
C LEU A 34 6.16 11.67 -15.89
N SER A 35 4.94 11.36 -15.46
CA SER A 35 3.98 10.54 -16.21
C SER A 35 3.14 11.45 -17.12
N TRP A 36 3.73 11.85 -18.25
CA TRP A 36 2.99 12.62 -19.26
C TRP A 36 1.70 11.90 -19.70
N ASN A 37 0.62 12.69 -19.73
CA ASN A 37 -0.70 12.40 -20.27
C ASN A 37 -0.68 11.44 -21.47
N ILE A 38 -1.19 10.22 -21.27
CA ILE A 38 -1.83 9.44 -22.32
C ILE A 38 -3.21 9.04 -21.80
N LYS A 39 -4.16 9.98 -21.91
CA LYS A 39 -5.59 9.66 -21.97
C LYS A 39 -6.27 10.76 -22.78
N ASP A 40 -6.30 10.55 -24.08
CA ASP A 40 -7.26 11.23 -24.94
C ASP A 40 -8.05 10.16 -25.74
N LYS A 41 -9.35 10.10 -25.38
CA LYS A 41 -10.55 9.71 -26.14
C LYS A 41 -10.66 8.32 -26.79
N SER A 42 -11.73 7.62 -26.38
CA SER A 42 -12.92 7.45 -27.26
C SER A 42 -14.17 7.03 -26.48
N LYS A 43 -15.25 7.81 -26.63
CA LYS A 43 -16.64 7.42 -26.40
C LYS A 43 -17.07 6.40 -27.45
N VAL A 44 -17.84 5.38 -27.08
CA VAL A 44 -18.90 4.80 -27.92
C VAL A 44 -20.06 4.35 -27.01
N ASN A 45 -21.27 4.83 -27.35
CA ASN A 45 -22.57 4.42 -26.82
C ASN A 45 -22.91 2.99 -27.30
N GLU A 46 -23.62 2.22 -26.49
CA GLU A 46 -24.78 1.46 -26.98
C GLU A 46 -25.73 1.07 -25.84
N LYS A 47 -27.02 1.34 -26.06
CA LYS A 47 -28.18 0.86 -25.30
C LYS A 47 -28.66 -0.46 -25.93
N LEU A 48 -29.23 -1.35 -25.12
CA LEU A 48 -30.42 -2.22 -25.36
C LEU A 48 -30.43 -3.26 -24.20
N ASP A 49 -31.32 -3.20 -23.22
CA ASP A 49 -32.75 -3.58 -23.16
C ASP A 49 -33.00 -5.04 -22.68
N GLU A 50 -33.71 -5.08 -21.55
CA GLU A 50 -34.63 -6.04 -20.94
C GLU A 50 -34.62 -7.55 -21.27
N GLY A 51 -34.82 -8.37 -20.23
CA GLY A 51 -35.55 -9.63 -20.36
C GLY A 51 -35.13 -10.79 -19.46
N GLU A 52 -35.86 -10.97 -18.35
CA GLU A 52 -36.20 -12.27 -17.75
C GLU A 52 -35.12 -13.08 -16.99
N GLN A 53 -34.98 -12.80 -15.69
CA GLN A 53 -35.00 -13.86 -14.67
C GLN A 53 -35.40 -13.31 -13.29
N GLU A 54 -36.51 -12.57 -13.29
CA GLU A 54 -37.26 -12.15 -12.11
C GLU A 54 -38.15 -13.32 -11.64
N ASN A 55 -37.71 -14.09 -10.64
CA ASN A 55 -38.65 -14.76 -9.70
C ASN A 55 -38.02 -15.46 -8.48
N LEU A 56 -36.70 -15.45 -8.31
CA LEU A 56 -36.06 -16.13 -7.16
C LEU A 56 -35.25 -15.19 -6.25
N SER A 57 -34.91 -13.98 -6.71
CA SER A 57 -34.18 -12.94 -5.96
C SER A 57 -35.08 -12.10 -5.04
N GLU A 58 -36.38 -12.01 -5.34
CA GLU A 58 -37.29 -11.10 -4.65
C GLU A 58 -37.78 -11.64 -3.30
N LYS A 59 -37.72 -12.97 -3.12
CA LYS A 59 -38.11 -13.65 -1.87
C LYS A 59 -37.01 -13.71 -0.81
N MET A 60 -35.75 -13.42 -1.17
CA MET A 60 -34.63 -13.28 -0.23
C MET A 60 -34.40 -11.83 0.22
N ARG A 61 -35.07 -10.85 -0.40
CA ARG A 61 -34.92 -9.42 -0.09
C ARG A 61 -35.86 -8.92 1.02
N GLN A 62 -36.85 -9.72 1.44
CA GLN A 62 -37.87 -9.32 2.41
C GLN A 62 -37.56 -9.68 3.87
N LEU A 63 -36.34 -10.15 4.18
CA LEU A 63 -35.88 -10.42 5.55
C LEU A 63 -34.84 -9.41 6.06
N SER A 64 -34.65 -8.28 5.37
CA SER A 64 -33.66 -7.25 5.75
C SER A 64 -34.26 -5.84 5.80
N THR A 65 -35.48 -5.71 6.32
CA THR A 65 -36.07 -4.41 6.64
C THR A 65 -36.48 -4.34 8.11
N SER A 66 -35.51 -4.04 8.97
CA SER A 66 -35.76 -3.20 10.13
C SER A 66 -34.80 -2.02 10.08
N THR A 67 -35.40 -0.88 9.80
CA THR A 67 -34.87 0.46 9.64
C THR A 67 -34.15 0.99 10.87
N THR A 68 -32.91 1.47 10.67
CA THR A 68 -32.41 2.72 11.26
C THR A 68 -31.53 3.39 10.20
N THR A 69 -31.92 4.61 9.83
CA THR A 69 -31.16 5.53 8.99
C THR A 69 -29.91 5.99 9.72
N GLU A 70 -28.75 5.46 9.34
CA GLU A 70 -27.43 5.93 9.77
C GLU A 70 -26.50 5.85 8.56
N LYS A 71 -25.98 6.99 8.10
CA LYS A 71 -25.19 7.09 6.87
C LYS A 71 -23.76 6.57 7.11
N ASP A 72 -23.65 5.25 7.02
CA ASP A 72 -22.64 4.41 6.36
C ASP A 72 -21.15 4.41 6.78
N PRO A 73 -20.85 3.69 7.87
CA PRO A 73 -19.73 2.73 8.02
C PRO A 73 -19.74 1.56 7.01
N ILE A 74 -20.74 1.53 6.10
CA ILE A 74 -21.01 0.53 5.08
C ILE A 74 -19.99 0.59 3.92
N MET A 75 -19.27 1.70 3.73
CA MET A 75 -18.49 1.94 2.50
C MET A 75 -17.29 1.01 2.29
N ILE A 76 -16.54 0.64 3.34
CA ILE A 76 -15.34 -0.21 3.19
C ILE A 76 -15.69 -1.69 3.09
N MET A 77 -16.64 -2.18 3.89
CA MET A 77 -17.19 -3.53 3.68
C MET A 77 -17.91 -3.63 2.33
N LYS A 78 -18.48 -2.53 1.82
CA LYS A 78 -19.01 -2.48 0.47
C LYS A 78 -17.89 -2.60 -0.56
N GLU A 79 -16.77 -1.89 -0.43
CA GLU A 79 -15.63 -2.05 -1.34
C GLU A 79 -15.06 -3.49 -1.32
N ILE A 80 -14.90 -4.10 -0.15
CA ILE A 80 -14.47 -5.51 -0.04
C ILE A 80 -15.51 -6.43 -0.67
N ARG A 81 -16.81 -6.19 -0.43
CA ARG A 81 -17.91 -6.96 -1.03
C ARG A 81 -17.94 -6.84 -2.55
N ASP A 82 -17.80 -5.63 -3.07
CA ASP A 82 -17.77 -5.34 -4.51
C ASP A 82 -16.58 -6.04 -5.17
N GLN A 83 -15.41 -6.06 -4.51
CA GLN A 83 -14.25 -6.84 -4.97
C GLN A 83 -14.47 -8.37 -4.92
N LEU A 84 -15.21 -8.87 -3.92
CA LEU A 84 -15.55 -10.28 -3.79
C LEU A 84 -16.62 -10.74 -4.81
N GLU A 85 -17.41 -9.81 -5.35
CA GLU A 85 -18.39 -10.10 -6.40
C GLU A 85 -17.74 -10.25 -7.79
N ILE A 86 -16.60 -9.59 -8.01
CA ILE A 86 -15.84 -9.70 -9.26
C ILE A 86 -14.97 -10.96 -9.24
N ILE A 87 -15.24 -11.89 -10.16
CA ILE A 87 -14.39 -13.06 -10.37
C ILE A 87 -13.11 -12.60 -11.09
N PRO A 88 -11.91 -12.85 -10.55
CA PRO A 88 -10.69 -12.43 -11.20
C PRO A 88 -10.45 -13.21 -12.49
N ASN A 89 -9.86 -12.55 -13.49
CA ASN A 89 -9.65 -13.11 -14.83
C ASN A 89 -8.96 -14.49 -14.80
N TYR A 90 -7.99 -14.70 -13.91
CA TYR A 90 -7.23 -15.94 -13.76
C TYR A 90 -8.05 -17.11 -13.18
N LEU A 91 -9.31 -16.91 -12.76
CA LEU A 91 -10.26 -17.96 -12.36
C LEU A 91 -11.44 -18.11 -13.34
N THR A 92 -11.42 -17.38 -14.46
CA THR A 92 -12.46 -17.48 -15.48
C THR A 92 -12.27 -18.73 -16.34
N LYS A 93 -13.34 -19.17 -17.02
CA LYS A 93 -13.27 -20.31 -17.95
C LYS A 93 -12.31 -20.10 -19.13
N GLN A 94 -12.04 -18.84 -19.45
CA GLN A 94 -11.27 -18.44 -20.62
C GLN A 94 -9.77 -18.45 -20.34
N ASP A 95 -9.36 -18.46 -19.07
CA ASP A 95 -7.95 -18.48 -18.69
C ASP A 95 -7.30 -19.84 -18.99
N ILE A 96 -6.23 -19.80 -19.79
CA ILE A 96 -5.54 -21.02 -20.27
C ILE A 96 -4.78 -21.70 -19.13
N SER A 97 -4.19 -20.93 -18.21
CA SER A 97 -3.41 -21.45 -17.09
C SER A 97 -4.30 -22.17 -16.09
N PHE A 98 -5.43 -21.56 -15.76
CA PHE A 98 -6.44 -22.16 -14.89
C PHE A 98 -7.06 -23.39 -15.54
N LYS A 99 -7.38 -23.35 -16.84
CA LYS A 99 -7.87 -24.53 -17.56
C LYS A 99 -6.86 -25.69 -17.50
N LYS A 100 -5.55 -25.42 -17.63
CA LYS A 100 -4.50 -26.43 -17.47
C LYS A 100 -4.46 -27.01 -16.07
N LEU A 101 -4.50 -26.18 -15.03
CA LEU A 101 -4.59 -26.63 -13.63
C LEU A 101 -5.80 -27.55 -13.41
N MET A 102 -6.95 -27.15 -13.93
CA MET A 102 -8.19 -27.91 -13.82
C MET A 102 -8.11 -29.27 -14.53
N HIS A 103 -7.46 -29.33 -15.70
CA HIS A 103 -7.17 -30.60 -16.37
C HIS A 103 -6.19 -31.48 -15.58
N GLN A 104 -5.18 -30.89 -14.93
CA GLN A 104 -4.27 -31.63 -14.04
C GLN A 104 -5.03 -32.23 -12.84
N VAL A 105 -5.87 -31.42 -12.19
CA VAL A 105 -6.75 -31.86 -11.10
C VAL A 105 -7.64 -33.02 -11.55
N LEU A 106 -8.31 -32.90 -12.69
CA LEU A 106 -9.15 -33.98 -13.21
C LEU A 106 -8.37 -35.24 -13.60
N SER A 107 -7.15 -35.09 -14.14
CA SER A 107 -6.30 -36.24 -14.47
C SER A 107 -5.81 -36.99 -13.23
N SER A 108 -5.76 -36.32 -12.07
CA SER A 108 -5.45 -36.95 -10.78
C SER A 108 -6.65 -37.67 -10.15
N MET A 109 -7.86 -37.49 -10.69
CA MET A 109 -9.08 -38.15 -10.22
C MET A 109 -9.31 -39.47 -10.98
N THR A 110 -9.59 -40.54 -10.24
CA THR A 110 -9.85 -41.89 -10.77
C THR A 110 -11.27 -42.09 -11.32
N THR A 111 -12.01 -41.02 -11.67
CA THR A 111 -13.44 -41.11 -12.03
C THR A 111 -13.72 -41.13 -13.54
N ALA A 112 -14.68 -41.97 -13.92
CA ALA A 112 -15.06 -42.27 -15.31
C ALA A 112 -15.55 -41.03 -16.10
N THR A 113 -15.16 -41.01 -17.37
CA THR A 113 -14.96 -39.89 -18.30
C THR A 113 -16.20 -39.11 -18.80
N GLU A 114 -17.43 -39.41 -18.36
CA GLU A 114 -18.63 -38.88 -19.03
C GLU A 114 -19.17 -37.52 -18.49
N LYS A 115 -18.63 -36.96 -17.40
CA LYS A 115 -19.09 -35.68 -16.81
C LYS A 115 -18.02 -34.58 -16.74
N LEU A 116 -17.02 -34.61 -17.63
CA LEU A 116 -15.85 -33.73 -17.57
C LEU A 116 -16.19 -32.23 -17.47
N ASN A 117 -17.12 -31.72 -18.29
CA ASN A 117 -17.48 -30.30 -18.30
C ASN A 117 -18.21 -29.85 -17.02
N ASN A 118 -19.11 -30.68 -16.48
CA ASN A 118 -19.79 -30.38 -15.21
C ASN A 118 -18.80 -30.42 -14.04
N ASN A 119 -17.84 -31.34 -14.07
CA ASN A 119 -16.82 -31.45 -13.03
C ASN A 119 -15.87 -30.23 -13.05
N MET A 120 -15.49 -29.74 -14.24
CA MET A 120 -14.73 -28.50 -14.38
C MET A 120 -15.48 -27.29 -13.81
N ASP A 121 -16.80 -27.21 -14.02
CA ASP A 121 -17.59 -26.10 -13.51
C ASP A 121 -17.74 -26.12 -11.98
N GLU A 122 -17.91 -27.28 -11.37
CA GLU A 122 -17.97 -27.42 -9.91
C GLU A 122 -16.61 -27.15 -9.25
N LEU A 123 -15.51 -27.66 -9.81
CA LEU A 123 -14.16 -27.36 -9.32
C LEU A 123 -13.82 -25.87 -9.41
N ARG A 124 -14.28 -25.19 -10.47
CA ARG A 124 -14.13 -23.74 -10.61
C ARG A 124 -14.92 -22.99 -9.54
N LYS A 125 -16.15 -23.42 -9.23
CA LYS A 125 -16.93 -22.83 -8.14
C LYS A 125 -16.20 -23.01 -6.80
N ILE A 126 -15.59 -24.18 -6.56
CA ILE A 126 -14.76 -24.42 -5.36
C ILE A 126 -13.56 -23.45 -5.32
N ALA A 127 -12.82 -23.31 -6.43
CA ALA A 127 -11.69 -22.38 -6.52
C ALA A 127 -12.11 -20.92 -6.27
N ILE A 128 -13.28 -20.49 -6.77
CA ILE A 128 -13.83 -19.15 -6.50
C ILE A 128 -14.12 -18.97 -5.00
N VAL A 129 -14.68 -19.98 -4.33
CA VAL A 129 -14.93 -19.91 -2.88
C VAL A 129 -13.61 -19.82 -2.10
N LEU A 130 -12.60 -20.62 -2.48
CA LEU A 130 -11.25 -20.54 -1.89
C LEU A 130 -10.62 -19.15 -2.07
N TYR A 131 -10.76 -18.55 -3.25
CA TYR A 131 -10.33 -17.19 -3.52
C TYR A 131 -11.00 -16.18 -2.57
N LYS A 132 -12.33 -16.25 -2.43
CA LYS A 132 -13.06 -15.35 -1.53
C LYS A 132 -12.60 -15.48 -0.08
N ILE A 133 -12.36 -16.72 0.38
CA ILE A 133 -11.80 -17.00 1.71
C ILE A 133 -10.44 -16.33 1.88
N MET A 134 -9.53 -16.50 0.92
CA MET A 134 -8.18 -15.93 0.98
C MET A 134 -8.18 -14.40 0.96
N VAL A 135 -9.04 -13.78 0.16
CA VAL A 135 -9.22 -12.31 0.15
C VAL A 135 -9.69 -11.81 1.51
N ILE A 136 -10.70 -12.45 2.10
CA ILE A 136 -11.21 -12.07 3.43
C ILE A 136 -10.13 -12.24 4.50
N GLN A 137 -9.40 -13.35 4.50
CA GLN A 137 -8.29 -13.57 5.44
C GLN A 137 -7.19 -12.52 5.32
N THR A 138 -6.89 -12.09 4.08
CA THR A 138 -5.92 -11.02 3.84
C THR A 138 -6.40 -9.69 4.43
N TYR A 139 -7.68 -9.35 4.27
CA TYR A 139 -8.25 -8.16 4.91
C TYR A 139 -8.35 -8.28 6.42
N GLN A 140 -8.68 -9.46 6.96
CA GLN A 140 -8.68 -9.70 8.40
C GLN A 140 -7.31 -9.43 9.01
N TYR A 141 -6.23 -9.86 8.34
CA TYR A 141 -4.86 -9.57 8.80
C TYR A 141 -4.60 -8.06 8.93
N LEU A 142 -5.04 -7.25 7.97
CA LEU A 142 -4.95 -5.79 8.05
C LEU A 142 -5.77 -5.23 9.22
N TRP A 143 -7.05 -5.61 9.31
CA TRP A 143 -7.96 -5.10 10.34
C TRP A 143 -7.57 -5.53 11.76
N GLU A 144 -7.01 -6.73 11.92
CA GLU A 144 -6.43 -7.18 13.18
C GLU A 144 -5.21 -6.34 13.55
N THR A 145 -4.41 -5.92 12.58
CA THR A 145 -3.27 -5.03 12.80
C THR A 145 -3.76 -3.65 13.27
N TYR A 146 -4.78 -3.08 12.63
CA TYR A 146 -5.43 -1.84 13.09
C TYR A 146 -5.94 -1.97 14.52
N PHE A 147 -6.64 -3.07 14.83
CA PHE A 147 -7.16 -3.33 16.17
C PHE A 147 -6.04 -3.47 17.21
N LYS A 148 -4.99 -4.23 16.91
CA LYS A 148 -3.82 -4.39 17.79
C LYS A 148 -3.11 -3.07 18.03
N SER A 149 -2.96 -2.23 17.00
CA SER A 149 -2.40 -0.88 17.13
C SER A 149 -3.24 -0.01 18.06
N GLY A 150 -4.54 0.05 17.82
CA GLY A 150 -5.47 0.85 18.60
C GLY A 150 -5.67 0.38 20.03
N THR A 151 -5.48 -0.91 20.32
CA THR A 151 -5.56 -1.46 21.68
C THR A 151 -4.22 -1.53 22.40
N GLY A 152 -3.13 -1.12 21.75
CA GLY A 152 -1.77 -1.20 22.29
C GLY A 152 -1.23 -2.62 22.44
N GLN A 153 -1.79 -3.56 21.69
CA GLN A 153 -1.39 -4.96 21.58
C GLN A 153 -0.49 -5.22 20.36
N LEU A 154 -0.13 -4.19 19.61
CA LEU A 154 0.83 -4.27 18.49
C LEU A 154 2.26 -4.42 19.05
N MET A 155 2.51 -5.54 19.71
CA MET A 155 3.85 -5.92 20.16
C MET A 155 4.53 -6.72 19.05
N ILE A 156 5.68 -6.25 18.57
CA ILE A 156 6.52 -7.03 17.66
C ILE A 156 7.20 -8.15 18.47
N PRO A 157 7.21 -9.41 17.99
CA PRO A 157 8.10 -10.44 18.51
C PRO A 157 9.54 -9.95 18.30
N SER A 158 10.21 -9.56 19.37
CA SER A 158 11.61 -9.17 19.32
C SER A 158 12.49 -10.41 19.08
N GLU A 159 12.67 -10.77 17.82
CA GLU A 159 13.83 -11.52 17.35
C GLU A 159 15.01 -10.57 17.10
N ALA A 160 15.41 -9.81 18.13
CA ALA A 160 16.76 -9.28 18.25
C ALA A 160 16.86 -8.49 19.55
N LYS A 161 17.80 -8.91 20.39
CA LYS A 161 18.32 -8.21 21.56
C LYS A 161 18.51 -6.70 21.32
N GLN A 162 17.49 -5.89 21.58
CA GLN A 162 17.65 -4.46 21.83
C GLN A 162 16.82 -4.09 23.07
N LYS A 163 17.53 -3.51 24.04
CA LYS A 163 17.14 -3.26 25.44
C LYS A 163 16.06 -2.18 25.63
N LEU A 164 15.38 -1.74 24.57
CA LEU A 164 14.35 -0.71 24.64
C LEU A 164 12.97 -1.33 24.37
N SER A 165 12.49 -2.08 25.36
CA SER A 165 11.05 -2.36 25.47
C SER A 165 10.39 -1.08 25.97
N TYR A 166 9.52 -0.44 25.19
CA TYR A 166 8.69 0.65 25.68
C TYR A 166 7.89 0.14 26.89
N SER A 167 7.90 0.89 27.99
CA SER A 167 7.43 0.39 29.30
C SER A 167 5.89 0.25 29.40
N THR A 168 5.12 0.51 28.34
CA THR A 168 3.65 0.54 28.43
C THR A 168 2.96 0.15 27.13
N THR A 169 1.82 -0.50 27.26
CA THR A 169 0.81 -0.65 26.19
C THR A 169 0.35 0.73 25.75
N LEU A 170 0.53 1.05 24.46
CA LEU A 170 0.20 2.35 23.89
C LEU A 170 -0.94 2.20 22.88
N SER A 171 -2.10 2.74 23.20
CA SER A 171 -3.23 2.78 22.26
C SER A 171 -2.96 3.85 21.21
N ILE A 172 -2.66 3.43 19.97
CA ILE A 172 -2.37 4.32 18.85
C ILE A 172 -3.22 3.90 17.66
N TRP A 173 -4.25 4.68 17.37
CA TRP A 173 -5.07 4.47 16.17
C TRP A 173 -4.36 5.04 14.93
N PRO A 174 -4.24 4.24 13.85
CA PRO A 174 -3.70 4.73 12.58
C PRO A 174 -4.58 5.83 11.97
N LYS A 175 -3.95 6.74 11.21
CA LYS A 175 -4.61 7.91 10.64
C LYS A 175 -5.80 7.53 9.78
N GLU A 176 -5.67 6.47 8.99
CA GLU A 176 -6.70 5.97 8.11
C GLU A 176 -7.99 5.71 8.91
N ILE A 177 -7.88 5.04 10.05
CA ILE A 177 -9.01 4.75 10.94
C ILE A 177 -9.58 6.04 11.51
N LYS A 178 -8.73 6.95 12.00
CA LYS A 178 -9.16 8.25 12.53
C LYS A 178 -9.90 9.05 11.47
N THR A 179 -9.37 9.15 10.26
CA THR A 179 -9.99 9.86 9.14
C THR A 179 -11.35 9.27 8.77
N ILE A 180 -11.44 7.94 8.67
CA ILE A 180 -12.70 7.24 8.34
C ILE A 180 -13.77 7.47 9.43
N VAL A 181 -13.37 7.48 10.69
CA VAL A 181 -14.29 7.61 11.83
C VAL A 181 -14.70 9.07 12.05
N LEU A 182 -13.73 9.99 12.05
CA LEU A 182 -13.94 11.41 12.31
C LEU A 182 -14.62 12.14 11.14
N SER A 183 -14.59 11.60 9.92
CA SER A 183 -15.41 12.13 8.82
C SER A 183 -16.92 11.93 9.04
N ASN A 184 -17.31 11.04 9.97
CA ASN A 184 -18.68 10.57 10.14
C ASN A 184 -19.35 11.01 11.45
N GLU A 185 -18.60 11.45 12.46
CA GLU A 185 -19.14 11.86 13.77
C GLU A 185 -18.68 13.28 14.16
N LYS A 186 -19.65 14.14 14.53
CA LYS A 186 -19.41 15.54 14.90
C LYS A 186 -19.06 15.75 16.38
N ASP A 187 -19.27 14.73 17.22
CA ASP A 187 -18.98 14.79 18.66
C ASP A 187 -17.70 14.01 18.98
N THR A 188 -16.65 14.74 19.35
CA THR A 188 -15.28 14.25 19.54
C THR A 188 -15.02 13.69 20.95
N THR A 189 -16.04 13.54 21.78
CA THR A 189 -15.86 13.32 23.23
C THR A 189 -15.34 11.92 23.59
N ASN A 190 -15.35 10.95 22.64
CA ASN A 190 -14.73 9.64 22.87
C ASN A 190 -14.16 8.96 21.61
N GLU A 191 -13.23 9.62 20.92
CA GLU A 191 -12.54 9.11 19.71
C GLU A 191 -12.08 7.65 19.83
N ASN A 192 -11.50 7.28 20.96
CA ASN A 192 -10.98 5.93 21.19
C ASN A 192 -12.08 4.86 21.22
N GLU A 193 -13.20 5.13 21.89
CA GLU A 193 -14.32 4.18 21.94
C GLU A 193 -14.96 4.02 20.55
N ILE A 194 -15.07 5.11 19.80
CA ILE A 194 -15.63 5.09 18.44
C ILE A 194 -14.73 4.28 17.50
N CYS A 195 -13.41 4.54 17.49
CA CYS A 195 -12.45 3.77 16.69
C CYS A 195 -12.45 2.28 17.06
N LEU A 196 -12.56 1.97 18.36
CA LEU A 196 -12.63 0.59 18.85
C LEU A 196 -13.89 -0.12 18.36
N LYS A 197 -15.07 0.50 18.54
CA LYS A 197 -16.36 -0.06 18.09
C LYS A 197 -16.37 -0.26 16.58
N PHE A 198 -15.89 0.73 15.84
CA PHE A 198 -15.80 0.66 14.39
C PHE A 198 -14.92 -0.50 13.93
N THR A 199 -13.67 -0.55 14.38
CA THR A 199 -12.70 -1.60 13.99
C THR A 199 -13.19 -2.99 14.38
N ASN A 200 -13.77 -3.14 15.58
CA ASN A 200 -14.35 -4.41 16.02
C ASN A 200 -15.57 -4.82 15.18
N GLY A 201 -16.42 -3.86 14.78
CA GLY A 201 -17.52 -4.10 13.86
C GLY A 201 -17.06 -4.64 12.50
N GLN A 202 -15.98 -4.07 11.95
CA GLN A 202 -15.38 -4.53 10.69
C GLN A 202 -14.83 -5.96 10.80
N LEU A 203 -14.09 -6.26 11.88
CA LEU A 203 -13.59 -7.60 12.16
C LEU A 203 -14.71 -8.64 12.31
N ASN A 204 -15.78 -8.30 13.02
CA ASN A 204 -16.93 -9.18 13.18
C ASN A 204 -17.64 -9.45 11.83
N ALA A 205 -17.78 -8.42 10.99
CA ALA A 205 -18.38 -8.56 9.67
C ALA A 205 -17.54 -9.48 8.76
N LEU A 206 -16.21 -9.30 8.74
CA LEU A 206 -15.29 -10.19 8.03
C LEU A 206 -15.35 -11.62 8.57
N GLN A 207 -15.38 -11.80 9.89
CA GLN A 207 -15.48 -13.12 10.51
C GLN A 207 -16.79 -13.84 10.16
N HIS A 208 -17.89 -13.10 10.09
CA HIS A 208 -19.18 -13.64 9.66
C HIS A 208 -19.12 -14.10 8.19
N GLN A 209 -18.60 -13.26 7.28
CA GLN A 209 -18.44 -13.63 5.87
C GLN A 209 -17.48 -14.81 5.68
N LEU A 210 -16.37 -14.86 6.43
CA LEU A 210 -15.44 -15.97 6.40
C LEU A 210 -16.13 -17.29 6.74
N LYS A 211 -16.92 -17.32 7.82
CA LYS A 211 -17.69 -18.50 8.22
C LYS A 211 -18.69 -18.94 7.15
N GLN A 212 -19.36 -18.00 6.49
CA GLN A 212 -20.29 -18.31 5.40
C GLN A 212 -19.59 -19.01 4.23
N TYR A 213 -18.45 -18.47 3.78
CA TYR A 213 -17.70 -19.09 2.68
C TYR A 213 -17.02 -20.39 3.07
N GLN A 214 -16.57 -20.55 4.32
CA GLN A 214 -16.08 -21.83 4.84
C GLN A 214 -17.17 -22.91 4.86
N GLN A 215 -18.40 -22.55 5.23
CA GLN A 215 -19.54 -23.46 5.14
C GLN A 215 -19.88 -23.81 3.69
N GLU A 216 -19.89 -22.82 2.79
CA GLU A 216 -20.10 -23.05 1.36
C GLU A 216 -19.02 -23.99 0.77
N LEU A 217 -17.76 -23.78 1.15
CA LEU A 217 -16.64 -24.65 0.74
C LEU A 217 -16.88 -26.09 1.22
N ASN A 218 -17.21 -26.29 2.50
CA ASN A 218 -17.46 -27.61 3.06
C ASN A 218 -18.61 -28.32 2.33
N ILE A 219 -19.70 -27.61 2.03
CA ILE A 219 -20.83 -28.18 1.28
C ILE A 219 -20.38 -28.59 -0.14
N LYS A 220 -19.67 -27.72 -0.86
CA LYS A 220 -19.21 -28.02 -2.24
C LYS A 220 -18.18 -29.13 -2.27
N ALA A 221 -17.21 -29.12 -1.36
CA ALA A 221 -16.17 -30.14 -1.24
C ALA A 221 -16.77 -31.51 -0.93
N ASN A 222 -17.73 -31.60 0.00
CA ASN A 222 -18.40 -32.85 0.34
C ASN A 222 -19.30 -33.37 -0.78
N ASN A 223 -19.91 -32.49 -1.57
CA ASN A 223 -20.75 -32.87 -2.71
C ASN A 223 -19.93 -33.23 -3.96
N PHE A 224 -18.65 -32.88 -4.01
CA PHE A 224 -17.78 -33.18 -5.14
C PHE A 224 -17.00 -34.48 -4.91
N GLN A 225 -17.42 -35.55 -5.58
CA GLN A 225 -16.79 -36.86 -5.45
C GLN A 225 -15.33 -36.83 -5.93
N GLY A 226 -14.40 -37.24 -5.07
CA GLY A 226 -12.97 -37.25 -5.36
C GLY A 226 -12.24 -35.93 -5.04
N TYR A 227 -12.90 -34.97 -4.39
CA TYR A 227 -12.21 -33.82 -3.81
C TYR A 227 -11.30 -34.27 -2.67
N THR A 228 -10.05 -33.81 -2.66
CA THR A 228 -9.05 -34.17 -1.66
C THR A 228 -8.31 -32.93 -1.16
N LEU A 229 -7.60 -33.06 -0.04
CA LEU A 229 -6.73 -31.99 0.48
C LEU A 229 -5.67 -31.57 -0.55
N SER A 230 -5.12 -32.51 -1.32
CA SER A 230 -4.16 -32.20 -2.37
C SER A 230 -4.74 -31.31 -3.48
N ILE A 231 -6.01 -31.51 -3.84
CA ILE A 231 -6.71 -30.66 -4.82
C ILE A 231 -6.95 -29.26 -4.24
N GLN A 232 -7.31 -29.19 -2.96
CA GLN A 232 -7.44 -27.92 -2.28
C GLN A 232 -6.12 -27.15 -2.25
N GLU A 233 -5.01 -27.82 -1.92
CA GLU A 233 -3.66 -27.25 -1.92
C GLU A 233 -3.27 -26.74 -3.30
N MET A 234 -3.54 -27.52 -4.37
CA MET A 234 -3.31 -27.07 -5.75
C MET A 234 -4.04 -25.76 -6.08
N PHE A 235 -5.31 -25.61 -5.67
CA PHE A 235 -6.04 -24.35 -5.85
C PHE A 235 -5.49 -23.23 -4.97
N LEU A 236 -5.19 -23.51 -3.70
CA LEU A 236 -4.65 -22.52 -2.78
C LEU A 236 -3.32 -21.97 -3.29
N THR A 237 -2.39 -22.82 -3.72
CA THR A 237 -1.11 -22.38 -4.29
C THR A 237 -1.30 -21.54 -5.55
N TYR A 238 -2.15 -21.99 -6.49
CA TYR A 238 -2.42 -21.23 -7.71
C TYR A 238 -3.04 -19.86 -7.42
N ILE A 239 -4.01 -19.80 -6.51
CA ILE A 239 -4.67 -18.56 -6.11
C ILE A 239 -3.68 -17.66 -5.36
N GLU A 240 -2.86 -18.22 -4.47
CA GLU A 240 -1.85 -17.51 -3.69
C GLU A 240 -0.83 -16.83 -4.61
N GLU A 241 -0.29 -17.53 -5.60
CA GLU A 241 0.66 -16.97 -6.57
C GLU A 241 0.06 -15.75 -7.30
N ASN A 242 -1.21 -15.85 -7.71
CA ASN A 242 -1.91 -14.76 -8.39
C ASN A 242 -2.31 -13.62 -7.43
N LEU A 243 -2.73 -13.90 -6.20
CA LEU A 243 -3.05 -12.89 -5.18
C LEU A 243 -1.81 -12.17 -4.65
N ASN A 244 -0.69 -12.89 -4.52
CA ASN A 244 0.61 -12.35 -4.14
C ASN A 244 1.13 -11.34 -5.15
N SER A 245 0.70 -11.39 -6.42
CA SER A 245 1.08 -10.39 -7.40
C SER A 245 0.43 -9.01 -7.17
N SER A 246 -0.67 -8.91 -6.41
CA SER A 246 -1.49 -7.70 -6.31
C SER A 246 -1.92 -7.36 -4.87
N LEU A 247 -2.92 -8.06 -4.35
CA LEU A 247 -3.58 -7.72 -3.09
C LEU A 247 -2.70 -8.00 -1.87
N SER A 248 -2.15 -9.21 -1.76
CA SER A 248 -1.39 -9.64 -0.57
C SER A 248 -0.14 -8.78 -0.36
N LYS A 249 0.58 -8.40 -1.43
CA LYS A 249 1.71 -7.45 -1.34
C LYS A 249 1.28 -6.07 -0.86
N LYS A 250 0.18 -5.53 -1.40
CA LYS A 250 -0.34 -4.21 -0.98
C LYS A 250 -0.70 -4.21 0.51
N ILE A 251 -1.40 -5.24 0.96
CA ILE A 251 -1.85 -5.36 2.35
C ILE A 251 -0.66 -5.59 3.29
N LYS A 252 0.29 -6.46 2.93
CA LYS A 252 1.54 -6.65 3.70
C LYS A 252 2.30 -5.34 3.86
N HIS A 253 2.46 -4.58 2.78
CA HIS A 253 3.10 -3.27 2.83
C HIS A 253 2.37 -2.30 3.77
N GLN A 254 1.04 -2.22 3.70
CA GLN A 254 0.26 -1.39 4.63
C GLN A 254 0.46 -1.80 6.09
N VAL A 255 0.48 -3.10 6.38
CA VAL A 255 0.75 -3.61 7.73
C VAL A 255 2.15 -3.22 8.21
N GLU A 256 3.17 -3.34 7.36
CA GLU A 256 4.53 -2.89 7.68
C GLU A 256 4.56 -1.40 8.04
N LEU A 257 3.87 -0.55 7.28
CA LEU A 257 3.78 0.88 7.57
C LEU A 257 3.11 1.17 8.91
N ILE A 258 2.01 0.48 9.24
CA ILE A 258 1.34 0.60 10.54
C ILE A 258 2.31 0.27 11.68
N HIS A 259 3.10 -0.79 11.53
CA HIS A 259 4.11 -1.16 12.52
C HIS A 259 5.17 -0.06 12.69
N TYR A 260 5.69 0.50 11.60
CA TYR A 260 6.68 1.58 11.69
C TYR A 260 6.09 2.85 12.33
N ASP A 261 4.88 3.25 11.94
CA ASP A 261 4.21 4.43 12.47
C ASP A 261 3.94 4.27 13.97
N TYR A 262 3.47 3.09 14.40
CA TYR A 262 3.30 2.75 15.81
C TYR A 262 4.62 2.92 16.58
N HIS A 263 5.73 2.40 16.07
CA HIS A 263 7.03 2.50 16.73
C HIS A 263 7.57 3.92 16.82
N ILE A 264 7.49 4.67 15.73
CA ILE A 264 7.95 6.06 15.69
C ILE A 264 7.18 6.90 16.71
N ARG A 265 5.87 6.69 16.82
CA ARG A 265 5.01 7.36 17.81
C ARG A 265 5.31 6.89 19.23
N ALA A 266 5.50 5.59 19.45
CA ALA A 266 5.89 5.06 20.76
C ALA A 266 7.22 5.63 21.27
N LEU A 267 8.22 5.75 20.39
CA LEU A 267 9.51 6.38 20.71
C LEU A 267 9.37 7.86 21.08
N LYS A 268 8.55 8.60 20.34
CA LYS A 268 8.26 10.02 20.64
C LYS A 268 7.61 10.16 22.02
N LEU A 269 6.63 9.31 22.34
CA LEU A 269 5.97 9.33 23.64
C LEU A 269 6.91 8.95 24.79
N GLU A 270 7.73 7.92 24.60
CA GLU A 270 8.72 7.52 25.60
C GLU A 270 9.77 8.61 25.84
N TYR A 271 10.19 9.32 24.79
CA TYR A 271 11.08 10.49 24.91
C TYR A 271 10.47 11.57 25.81
N PHE A 272 9.20 11.92 25.62
CA PHE A 272 8.55 12.95 26.43
C PHE A 272 8.31 12.53 27.89
N ARG A 273 8.21 11.23 28.18
CA ARG A 273 8.12 10.73 29.57
C ARG A 273 9.37 11.02 30.38
N HIS A 274 10.51 11.22 29.73
CA HIS A 274 11.75 11.63 30.39
C HIS A 274 11.81 13.14 30.71
N THR A 275 10.68 13.85 30.68
CA THR A 275 10.56 15.28 31.05
C THR A 275 11.56 16.15 30.30
N SER A 276 11.64 15.97 28.98
CA SER A 276 12.53 16.77 28.14
C SER A 276 12.10 18.24 28.16
N ASN A 277 13.08 19.15 28.25
CA ASN A 277 12.80 20.58 28.13
C ASN A 277 12.57 21.01 26.67
N GLU A 278 12.16 22.26 26.46
CA GLU A 278 11.85 22.81 25.14
C GLU A 278 13.02 22.66 24.15
N TYR A 279 14.25 22.96 24.58
CA TYR A 279 15.45 22.83 23.74
C TYR A 279 15.65 21.37 23.28
N GLN A 280 15.58 20.42 24.22
CA GLN A 280 15.75 19.00 23.94
C GLN A 280 14.64 18.48 23.01
N SER A 281 13.40 18.94 23.20
CA SER A 281 12.27 18.60 22.32
C SER A 281 12.48 19.16 20.91
N GLN A 282 12.93 20.41 20.79
CA GLN A 282 13.23 21.03 19.50
C GLN A 282 14.39 20.33 18.77
N LEU A 283 15.43 19.94 19.51
CA LEU A 283 16.57 19.21 18.97
C LEU A 283 16.17 17.84 18.41
N MET A 284 15.36 17.08 19.16
CA MET A 284 14.77 15.81 18.70
C MET A 284 13.95 16.01 17.41
N LYS A 285 13.10 17.04 17.34
CA LYS A 285 12.33 17.39 16.14
C LYS A 285 13.24 17.67 14.94
N GLN A 286 14.26 18.52 15.11
CA GLN A 286 15.19 18.88 14.04
C GLN A 286 15.98 17.67 13.52
N ILE A 287 16.48 16.82 14.40
CA ILE A 287 17.25 15.63 14.02
C ILE A 287 16.36 14.65 13.26
N CYS A 288 15.19 14.31 13.78
CA CYS A 288 14.27 13.37 13.12
C CYS A 288 13.78 13.90 11.76
N GLN A 289 13.46 15.19 11.68
CA GLN A 289 13.03 15.81 10.42
C GLN A 289 14.16 15.79 9.38
N SER A 290 15.37 16.19 9.76
CA SER A 290 16.52 16.14 8.84
C SER A 290 16.88 14.71 8.42
N LYS A 291 16.67 13.71 9.30
CA LYS A 291 16.87 12.30 8.96
C LYS A 291 15.86 11.81 7.92
N TYR A 292 14.60 12.18 8.09
CA TYR A 292 13.54 11.88 7.14
C TYR A 292 13.85 12.47 5.75
N GLU A 293 14.24 13.74 5.68
CA GLU A 293 14.62 14.43 4.45
C GLU A 293 15.84 13.77 3.77
N GLN A 294 16.86 13.44 4.56
CA GLN A 294 18.06 12.76 4.06
C GLN A 294 17.72 11.39 3.45
N GLU A 295 17.00 10.53 4.17
CA GLU A 295 16.71 9.19 3.68
C GLU A 295 15.76 9.22 2.47
N THR A 296 14.79 10.13 2.47
CA THR A 296 13.87 10.31 1.34
C THR A 296 14.63 10.72 0.09
N SER A 297 15.47 11.77 0.16
CA SER A 297 16.27 12.23 -0.97
C SER A 297 17.26 11.18 -1.48
N GLU A 298 17.84 10.37 -0.59
CA GLU A 298 18.70 9.24 -0.98
C GLU A 298 17.93 8.19 -1.80
N GLN A 299 16.76 7.75 -1.30
CA GLN A 299 15.98 6.74 -2.02
C GLN A 299 15.36 7.28 -3.32
N GLU A 300 14.98 8.56 -3.37
CA GLU A 300 14.51 9.23 -4.59
C GLU A 300 15.57 9.25 -5.68
N TYR A 301 16.79 9.63 -5.31
CA TYR A 301 17.92 9.65 -6.23
C TYR A 301 18.21 8.26 -6.81
N GLU A 302 18.21 7.23 -5.96
CA GLU A 302 18.40 5.85 -6.43
C GLU A 302 17.23 5.33 -7.26
N PHE A 303 15.99 5.71 -6.93
CA PHE A 303 14.82 5.39 -7.75
C PHE A 303 14.87 6.08 -9.12
N LEU A 304 15.27 7.35 -9.18
CA LEU A 304 15.42 8.12 -10.41
C LEU A 304 16.50 7.51 -11.31
N LYS A 305 17.63 7.08 -10.75
CA LYS A 305 18.65 6.31 -11.50
C LYS A 305 18.07 5.07 -12.14
N GLN A 306 17.29 4.29 -11.38
CA GLN A 306 16.65 3.08 -11.90
C GLN A 306 15.67 3.39 -13.04
N GLN A 307 14.88 4.46 -12.90
CA GLN A 307 13.97 4.90 -13.96
C GLN A 307 14.73 5.33 -15.22
N ILE A 308 15.77 6.16 -15.09
CA ILE A 308 16.60 6.59 -16.22
C ILE A 308 17.26 5.39 -16.91
N ALA A 309 17.79 4.43 -16.14
CA ALA A 309 18.36 3.21 -16.67
C ALA A 309 17.33 2.41 -17.48
N TYR A 310 16.11 2.26 -16.94
CA TYR A 310 15.00 1.59 -17.63
C TYR A 310 14.64 2.26 -18.96
N TYR A 311 14.47 3.59 -19.00
CA TYR A 311 14.14 4.33 -20.22
C TYR A 311 15.26 4.37 -21.27
N ASN A 312 16.49 3.99 -20.87
CA ASN A 312 17.63 3.85 -21.76
C ASN A 312 17.84 2.41 -22.26
N LEU A 313 17.07 1.41 -21.80
CA LEU A 313 17.14 0.04 -22.30
C LEU A 313 16.74 -0.02 -23.79
N PRO A 314 17.41 -0.82 -24.64
CA PRO A 314 17.05 -0.99 -26.04
C PRO A 314 15.60 -1.44 -26.26
N SER A 315 15.06 -2.30 -25.39
CA SER A 315 13.66 -2.79 -25.46
C SER A 315 12.62 -1.72 -25.13
N GLN A 316 13.03 -0.67 -24.40
CA GLN A 316 12.24 0.53 -24.10
C GLN A 316 12.69 1.72 -24.97
N SER A 317 13.68 1.49 -25.84
CA SER A 317 14.19 2.50 -26.73
C SER A 317 13.20 2.71 -27.88
N PHE A 318 13.41 3.82 -28.57
CA PHE A 318 12.60 4.47 -29.60
C PHE A 318 11.97 3.60 -30.72
N GLU A 319 12.21 2.30 -30.76
CA GLU A 319 11.55 1.38 -31.68
C GLU A 319 10.10 1.04 -31.24
N CYS A 320 9.79 1.09 -29.93
CA CYS A 320 8.47 0.68 -29.41
C CYS A 320 7.51 1.83 -29.06
N SER A 321 8.00 3.06 -28.92
CA SER A 321 7.16 4.26 -28.72
C SER A 321 7.26 5.13 -29.96
N ALA A 322 6.19 5.20 -30.74
CA ALA A 322 6.14 6.09 -31.90
C ALA A 322 6.39 7.52 -31.41
N ILE A 323 7.56 8.09 -31.72
CA ILE A 323 7.70 9.54 -31.63
C ILE A 323 6.61 10.07 -32.55
N SER A 324 5.65 10.82 -32.00
CA SER A 324 4.73 11.58 -32.82
C SER A 324 5.58 12.60 -33.57
N HIS A 325 5.97 12.21 -34.78
CA HIS A 325 6.56 13.14 -35.71
C HIS A 325 5.41 13.91 -36.33
N HIS A 326 5.70 15.16 -36.68
CA HIS A 326 4.70 16.00 -37.30
C HIS A 326 4.22 15.33 -38.61
N PRO A 327 2.91 15.33 -38.94
CA PRO A 327 2.37 14.79 -40.20
C PRO A 327 3.02 15.38 -41.47
N PHE A 328 3.79 16.46 -41.29
CA PHE A 328 4.56 17.11 -42.33
C PHE A 328 5.77 16.30 -42.78
N ILE A 329 6.35 15.45 -41.93
CA ILE A 329 7.48 14.60 -42.35
C ILE A 329 6.96 13.45 -43.21
N ASP A 330 5.78 12.92 -42.90
CA ASP A 330 5.13 11.87 -43.70
C ASP A 330 4.68 12.36 -45.08
N SER A 331 4.39 13.65 -45.23
CA SER A 331 3.98 14.25 -46.50
C SER A 331 5.14 14.55 -47.46
N ILE A 332 6.41 14.34 -47.05
CA ILE A 332 7.59 14.58 -47.89
C ILE A 332 7.70 13.49 -48.96
N GLN A 333 7.42 13.81 -50.22
CA GLN A 333 7.45 12.84 -51.33
C GLN A 333 8.83 12.22 -51.57
N ASN A 334 9.92 12.98 -51.37
CA ASN A 334 11.28 12.47 -51.54
C ASN A 334 11.67 11.55 -50.38
N LEU A 335 11.81 10.25 -50.67
CA LEU A 335 12.11 9.21 -49.68
C LEU A 335 13.44 9.45 -48.96
N THR A 336 14.51 9.78 -49.69
CA THR A 336 15.84 10.00 -49.13
C THR A 336 15.87 11.19 -48.17
N VAL A 337 15.19 12.28 -48.52
CA VAL A 337 15.07 13.46 -47.65
C VAL A 337 14.23 13.14 -46.41
N ARG A 338 13.15 12.38 -46.58
CA ARG A 338 12.28 11.94 -45.46
C ARG A 338 13.05 11.08 -44.46
N GLU A 339 13.80 10.09 -44.93
CA GLU A 339 14.62 9.21 -44.10
C GLU A 339 15.72 9.98 -43.37
N ALA A 340 16.39 10.91 -44.06
CA ALA A 340 17.42 11.76 -43.45
C ALA A 340 16.85 12.67 -42.35
N LEU A 341 15.70 13.31 -42.58
CA LEU A 341 15.03 14.15 -41.59
C LEU A 341 14.51 13.32 -40.41
N MET A 342 13.98 12.12 -40.65
CA MET A 342 13.57 11.20 -39.60
C MET A 342 14.74 10.78 -38.72
N LYS A 343 15.90 10.50 -39.32
CA LYS A 343 17.11 10.20 -38.56
C LYS A 343 17.54 11.39 -37.69
N GLN A 344 17.59 12.59 -38.24
CA GLN A 344 17.94 13.81 -37.48
C GLN A 344 16.96 14.09 -36.35
N PHE A 345 15.66 13.94 -36.59
CA PHE A 345 14.63 14.14 -35.57
C PHE A 345 14.78 13.13 -34.42
N LYS A 346 15.04 11.85 -34.73
CA LYS A 346 15.34 10.83 -33.73
C LYS A 346 16.58 11.17 -32.92
N GLU A 347 17.66 11.60 -33.58
CA GLU A 347 18.90 12.01 -32.92
C GLU A 347 18.67 13.18 -31.94
N VAL A 348 17.96 14.22 -32.38
CA VAL A 348 17.62 15.37 -31.52
C VAL A 348 16.77 14.93 -30.34
N ALA A 349 15.72 14.13 -30.57
CA ALA A 349 14.85 13.64 -29.49
C ALA A 349 15.63 12.82 -28.44
N ILE A 350 16.53 11.95 -28.88
CA ILE A 350 17.41 11.17 -28.00
C ILE A 350 18.32 12.09 -27.18
N GLN A 351 18.99 13.06 -27.83
CA GLN A 351 19.91 13.97 -27.17
C GLN A 351 19.20 14.88 -26.16
N SER A 352 18.04 15.43 -26.52
CA SER A 352 17.22 16.23 -25.61
C SER A 352 16.79 15.43 -24.39
N ARG A 353 16.39 14.16 -24.56
CA ARG A 353 16.02 13.27 -23.46
C ARG A 353 17.20 12.99 -22.52
N ILE A 354 18.36 12.66 -23.06
CA ILE A 354 19.57 12.40 -22.26
C ILE A 354 19.95 13.66 -21.46
N THR A 355 19.91 14.82 -22.10
CA THR A 355 20.20 16.11 -21.45
C THR A 355 19.24 16.38 -20.31
N LEU A 356 17.93 16.16 -20.54
CA LEU A 356 16.89 16.34 -19.53
C LEU A 356 17.11 15.39 -18.33
N PHE A 357 17.38 14.11 -18.56
CA PHE A 357 17.69 13.14 -17.51
C PHE A 357 18.91 13.53 -16.69
N ASN A 358 19.98 14.03 -17.33
CA ASN A 358 21.17 14.50 -16.63
C ASN A 358 20.88 15.72 -15.74
N ILE A 359 20.05 16.66 -16.21
CA ILE A 359 19.63 17.82 -15.42
C ILE A 359 18.85 17.37 -14.18
N TYR A 360 17.87 16.48 -14.34
CA TYR A 360 17.10 15.95 -13.21
C TYR A 360 17.99 15.20 -12.21
N LEU A 361 18.87 14.32 -12.70
CA LEU A 361 19.76 13.55 -11.84
C LEU A 361 20.72 14.46 -11.05
N LYS A 362 21.23 15.53 -11.70
CA LYS A 362 22.08 16.51 -11.04
C LYS A 362 21.32 17.30 -9.97
N SER A 363 20.10 17.74 -10.27
CA SER A 363 19.25 18.43 -9.30
C SER A 363 18.95 17.56 -8.07
N ALA A 364 18.61 16.29 -8.29
CA ALA A 364 18.35 15.33 -7.20
C ALA A 364 19.62 15.06 -6.36
N GLU A 365 20.77 14.93 -7.02
CA GLU A 365 22.06 14.78 -6.31
C GLU A 365 22.38 15.98 -5.42
N ASP A 366 22.19 17.20 -5.92
CA ASP A 366 22.50 18.40 -5.16
C ASP A 366 21.60 18.53 -3.91
N GLN A 367 20.30 18.22 -4.04
CA GLN A 367 19.36 18.15 -2.91
C GLN A 367 19.77 17.07 -1.89
N ARG A 368 20.12 15.87 -2.35
CA ARG A 368 20.60 14.77 -1.51
C ARG A 368 21.81 15.18 -0.67
N GLN A 369 22.77 15.87 -1.28
CA GLN A 369 23.96 16.37 -0.58
C GLN A 369 23.62 17.47 0.43
N GLU A 370 22.66 18.34 0.13
CA GLU A 370 22.19 19.38 1.05
C GLU A 370 21.55 18.76 2.31
N TYR A 371 20.61 17.83 2.15
CA TYR A 371 19.94 17.18 3.28
C TYR A 371 20.90 16.32 4.11
N LYS A 372 21.86 15.63 3.46
CA LYS A 372 22.91 14.90 4.16
C LYS A 372 23.72 15.82 5.07
N LYS A 373 24.20 16.97 4.56
CA LYS A 373 24.94 17.96 5.35
C LYS A 373 24.11 18.53 6.50
N LYS A 374 22.82 18.81 6.26
CA LYS A 374 21.88 19.30 7.29
C LYS A 374 21.74 18.29 8.42
N HIS A 375 21.55 17.00 8.11
CA HIS A 375 21.45 15.96 9.12
C HIS A 375 22.76 15.76 9.88
N GLU A 376 23.91 15.72 9.20
CA GLU A 376 25.23 15.62 9.85
C GLU A 376 25.49 16.79 10.81
N ALA A 377 25.06 18.00 10.46
CA ALA A 377 25.16 19.17 11.34
C ALA A 377 24.28 19.01 12.60
N ASN A 378 23.06 18.48 12.45
CA ASN A 378 22.15 18.23 13.58
C ASN A 378 22.64 17.07 14.48
N ALA A 379 23.21 16.01 13.89
CA ALA A 379 23.84 14.92 14.65
C ALA A 379 25.01 15.45 15.50
N LYS A 380 25.87 16.30 14.93
CA LYS A 380 26.95 16.95 15.69
C LYS A 380 26.44 17.82 16.84
N LYS A 381 25.30 18.52 16.65
CA LYS A 381 24.65 19.26 17.74
C LYS A 381 24.19 18.32 18.85
N MET A 382 23.58 17.18 18.51
CA MET A 382 23.18 16.15 19.47
C MET A 382 24.36 15.65 20.30
N ASP A 383 25.47 15.32 19.64
CA ASP A 383 26.70 14.85 20.30
C ASP A 383 27.26 15.92 21.24
N ALA A 384 27.27 17.18 20.81
CA ALA A 384 27.68 18.30 21.66
C ALA A 384 26.75 18.47 22.87
N SER A 385 25.44 18.36 22.67
CA SER A 385 24.43 18.38 23.74
C SER A 385 24.57 17.19 24.71
N GLN A 386 25.10 16.05 24.29
CA GLN A 386 25.37 14.94 25.21
C GLN A 386 26.54 15.24 26.16
N HIS A 387 27.52 16.02 25.70
CA HIS A 387 28.76 16.31 26.42
C HIS A 387 28.82 17.70 27.05
N THR A 388 27.76 18.51 26.92
CA THR A 388 27.71 19.86 27.51
C THR A 388 27.60 19.83 29.04
N PHE A 389 28.17 20.87 29.67
CA PHE A 389 28.01 21.13 31.12
C PHE A 389 26.76 21.95 31.43
N ASN A 390 26.08 22.50 30.41
CA ASN A 390 24.84 23.24 30.58
C ASN A 390 23.66 22.26 30.78
N ASN A 391 23.12 22.18 32.00
CA ASN A 391 22.02 21.25 32.32
C ASN A 391 20.77 21.44 31.46
N ASN A 392 20.52 22.65 30.94
CA ASN A 392 19.37 22.91 30.08
C ASN A 392 19.55 22.39 28.65
N GLU A 393 20.78 22.21 28.19
CA GLU A 393 21.06 21.67 26.85
C GLU A 393 21.50 20.21 26.90
N LYS A 394 21.79 19.70 28.11
CA LYS A 394 22.37 18.38 28.31
C LYS A 394 21.38 17.27 27.96
N LEU A 395 21.72 16.42 27.01
CA LEU A 395 20.97 15.19 26.72
C LEU A 395 21.50 14.04 27.57
N SER A 396 20.59 13.30 28.21
CA SER A 396 20.94 12.04 28.86
C SER A 396 21.23 10.96 27.81
N SER A 397 22.00 9.94 28.20
CA SER A 397 22.27 8.79 27.32
C SER A 397 20.99 8.10 26.85
N THR A 398 19.96 8.04 27.69
CA THR A 398 18.65 7.47 27.36
C THR A 398 17.93 8.30 26.28
N LEU A 399 17.94 9.63 26.39
CA LEU A 399 17.32 10.51 25.38
C LEU A 399 18.02 10.36 24.02
N VAL A 400 19.35 10.29 24.01
CA VAL A 400 20.14 10.04 22.78
C VAL A 400 19.78 8.68 22.15
N GLN A 401 19.66 7.63 22.95
CA GLN A 401 19.24 6.31 22.46
C GLN A 401 17.84 6.35 21.84
N LEU A 402 16.88 7.03 22.46
CA LEU A 402 15.52 7.18 21.92
C LEU A 402 15.50 7.97 20.61
N ILE A 403 16.30 9.04 20.48
CA ILE A 403 16.46 9.79 19.22
C ILE A 403 17.02 8.89 18.13
N ASN A 404 18.08 8.13 18.43
CA ASN A 404 18.72 7.23 17.47
C ASN A 404 17.79 6.11 17.02
N GLU A 405 17.07 5.47 17.94
CA GLU A 405 16.10 4.43 17.56
C GLU A 405 14.96 5.00 16.72
N ARG A 406 14.51 6.23 17.01
CA ARG A 406 13.50 6.90 16.17
C ARG A 406 14.04 7.17 14.77
N CYS A 407 15.28 7.62 14.64
CA CYS A 407 15.95 7.80 13.34
C CYS A 407 16.11 6.47 12.58
N ASN A 408 16.39 5.37 13.27
CA ASN A 408 16.45 4.04 12.67
C ASN A 408 15.10 3.63 12.11
N LYS A 409 14.02 3.76 12.90
CA LYS A 409 12.66 3.43 12.45
C LYS A 409 12.17 4.30 11.30
N ILE A 410 12.54 5.59 11.27
CA ILE A 410 12.31 6.47 10.12
C ILE A 410 13.01 5.91 8.87
N SER A 411 14.27 5.47 9.01
CA SER A 411 15.03 4.90 7.88
C SER A 411 14.37 3.63 7.35
N GLU A 412 14.04 2.69 8.24
CA GLU A 412 13.40 1.43 7.88
C GLU A 412 12.04 1.65 7.19
N ARG A 413 11.25 2.61 7.69
CA ARG A 413 9.97 3.00 7.08
C ARG A 413 10.16 3.49 5.65
N ILE A 414 11.08 4.43 5.43
CA ILE A 414 11.34 5.01 4.10
C ILE A 414 11.86 3.92 3.14
N GLN A 415 12.76 3.06 3.61
CA GLN A 415 13.25 1.93 2.82
C GLN A 415 12.13 0.96 2.44
N CYS A 416 11.20 0.68 3.34
CA CYS A 416 10.01 -0.13 3.06
C CYS A 416 9.14 0.50 1.95
N ILE A 417 8.84 1.79 2.03
CA ILE A 417 8.10 2.54 1.00
C ILE A 417 8.78 2.42 -0.37
N TYR A 418 10.08 2.68 -0.43
CA TYR A 418 10.82 2.66 -1.70
C TYR A 418 11.07 1.24 -2.23
N LYS A 419 11.16 0.22 -1.37
CA LYS A 419 11.14 -1.18 -1.79
C LYS A 419 9.84 -1.49 -2.53
N HIS A 420 8.70 -1.16 -1.94
CA HIS A 420 7.39 -1.38 -2.57
C HIS A 420 7.22 -0.57 -3.87
N LYS A 421 7.68 0.68 -3.91
CA LYS A 421 7.67 1.54 -5.10
C LYS A 421 8.51 0.95 -6.24
N ARG A 422 9.70 0.43 -5.95
CA ARG A 422 10.57 -0.25 -6.93
C ARG A 422 9.97 -1.54 -7.46
N GLU A 423 9.43 -2.39 -6.58
CA GLU A 423 8.75 -3.63 -6.98
C GLU A 423 7.54 -3.33 -7.89
N SER A 424 6.74 -2.33 -7.53
CA SER A 424 5.59 -1.88 -8.33
C SER A 424 5.99 -1.31 -9.69
N PHE A 425 7.13 -0.61 -9.76
CA PHE A 425 7.69 -0.13 -11.03
C PHE A 425 8.12 -1.30 -11.92
N GLN A 426 8.86 -2.26 -11.38
CA GLN A 426 9.30 -3.45 -12.13
C GLN A 426 8.13 -4.29 -12.66
N LEU A 427 7.04 -4.41 -11.90
CA LEU A 427 5.84 -5.11 -12.34
C LEU A 427 5.07 -4.41 -13.47
N LYS A 428 5.19 -3.09 -13.60
CA LYS A 428 4.61 -2.34 -14.74
C LYS A 428 5.53 -2.35 -15.97
N SER A 429 6.80 -2.64 -15.75
CA SER A 429 7.87 -2.63 -16.76
C SER A 429 8.04 -3.96 -17.50
N ASN A 430 7.53 -5.05 -16.91
CA ASN A 430 7.43 -6.40 -17.51
C ASN A 430 6.01 -6.65 -17.97
#